data_AF-A0A353BZG2-F1
#
_entry.id   AF-A0A353BZG2-F1
#
_cell.length_a   1.000
_cell.length_b   1.000
_cell.length_c   1.000
_cell.angle_alpha   90.00
_cell.angle_beta   90.00
_cell.angle_gamma   90.00
#
_symmetry.space_group_name_H-M   'P 1'
#
loop_
_entity.id
_entity.type
_entity.pdbx_description
1 polymer ?
#
loop_
_entity_poly.entity_id
_entity_poly.type
_entity_poly.pdbx_seq_one_letter_code
_entity_poly.pdbx_strand_id
1 'polypeptide(L)'
;MELKLSNICEIVHEYVETSPLNRVAELNDLKLFDSPLVEVAAASDPLFDDLKKPSIVGPDHLSPREWLSGAKTVISYFLPFTSRVRKANRISGLPAIEWLYGRIEGEQFNRSLSGYLVDYLRDNGYQAVAPSSDPRFAVKDRRSNWSERH
;
A
#
# COMPACT_ATOMS: atom_id res chain seq x y z
N MET A 1 18.53 10.90 14.45
CA MET A 1 18.75 9.46 14.17
C MET A 1 18.45 9.25 12.69
N GLU A 2 19.31 8.56 11.95
CA GLU A 2 19.08 8.30 10.52
C GLU A 2 18.19 7.05 10.38
N LEU A 3 17.00 7.21 9.80
CA LEU A 3 16.06 6.13 9.57
C LEU A 3 16.52 5.26 8.38
N LYS A 4 16.66 3.96 8.60
CA LYS A 4 17.08 2.99 7.58
C LYS A 4 15.88 2.19 7.06
N LEU A 5 16.00 1.67 5.84
CA LEU A 5 15.00 0.75 5.26
C LEU A 5 14.71 -0.44 6.18
N SER A 6 15.74 -1.00 6.84
CA SER A 6 15.57 -2.11 7.79
C SER A 6 14.59 -1.77 8.91
N ASN A 7 14.59 -0.53 9.42
CA ASN A 7 13.65 -0.11 10.46
C ASN A 7 12.22 -0.06 9.93
N ILE A 8 12.02 0.39 8.69
CA ILE A 8 10.69 0.36 8.04
C ILE A 8 10.23 -1.08 7.82
N CYS A 9 11.12 -1.97 7.36
CA CYS A 9 10.79 -3.38 7.20
C CYS A 9 10.37 -4.02 8.53
N GLU A 10 11.11 -3.77 9.60
CA GLU A 10 10.80 -4.29 10.95
C GLU A 10 9.40 -3.88 11.42
N ILE A 11 9.08 -2.58 11.40
CA ILE A 11 7.78 -2.11 11.89
C ILE A 11 6.62 -2.58 11.00
N VAL A 12 6.83 -2.69 9.68
CA VAL A 12 5.79 -3.16 8.75
C VAL A 12 5.56 -4.65 8.92
N HIS A 13 6.63 -5.43 9.16
CA HIS A 13 6.54 -6.86 9.48
C HIS A 13 5.81 -7.09 10.80
N GLU A 14 6.16 -6.33 11.83
CA GLU A 14 5.50 -6.40 13.14
C GLU A 14 4.02 -6.03 13.03
N TYR A 15 3.69 -4.96 12.30
CA TYR A 15 2.31 -4.53 12.10
C TYR A 15 1.48 -5.59 11.37
N VAL A 16 2.01 -6.20 10.30
CA VAL A 16 1.34 -7.29 9.57
C VAL A 16 1.14 -8.52 10.46
N GLU A 17 2.10 -8.84 11.34
CA GLU A 17 1.99 -10.02 12.19
C GLU A 17 0.97 -9.85 13.32
N THR A 18 0.96 -8.68 13.95
CA THR A 18 0.24 -8.44 15.21
C THR A 18 -1.10 -7.75 15.05
N SER A 19 -1.34 -7.07 13.92
CA SER A 19 -2.58 -6.31 13.74
C SER A 19 -3.80 -7.24 13.66
N PRO A 20 -4.85 -7.00 14.46
CA PRO A 20 -6.10 -7.76 14.37
C PRO A 20 -6.81 -7.55 13.03
N LEU A 21 -6.52 -6.45 12.32
CA LEU A 21 -7.08 -6.18 10.98
C LEU A 21 -6.56 -7.14 9.91
N ASN A 22 -5.47 -7.87 10.19
CA ASN A 22 -4.97 -8.94 9.30
C ASN A 22 -5.63 -10.31 9.61
N ARG A 23 -6.64 -10.34 10.49
CA ARG A 23 -7.38 -11.55 10.88
C ARG A 23 -8.86 -11.42 10.55
N VAL A 24 -9.48 -12.53 10.14
CA VAL A 24 -10.92 -12.64 9.90
C VAL A 24 -11.49 -13.73 10.79
N ALA A 25 -12.17 -13.32 11.86
CA ALA A 25 -12.68 -14.22 12.89
C ALA A 25 -13.73 -15.20 12.32
N GLU A 26 -14.59 -14.71 11.44
CA GLU A 26 -15.69 -15.44 10.79
C GLU A 26 -15.19 -16.59 9.92
N LEU A 27 -13.92 -16.55 9.50
CA LEU A 27 -13.29 -17.57 8.68
C LEU A 27 -12.26 -18.39 9.48
N ASN A 28 -12.61 -18.79 10.70
CA ASN A 28 -11.74 -19.57 11.59
C ASN A 28 -10.38 -18.86 11.77
N ASP A 29 -10.42 -17.59 12.17
CA ASP A 29 -9.24 -16.73 12.37
C ASP A 29 -8.28 -16.71 11.17
N LEU A 30 -8.84 -16.55 9.97
CA LEU A 30 -8.05 -16.51 8.74
C LEU A 30 -7.08 -15.32 8.77
N LYS A 31 -5.79 -15.59 8.59
CA LYS A 31 -4.79 -14.56 8.26
C LYS A 31 -4.91 -14.17 6.79
N LEU A 32 -5.06 -12.88 6.49
CA LEU A 32 -5.22 -12.39 5.12
C LEU A 32 -3.88 -12.32 4.38
N PHE A 33 -2.86 -11.70 5.00
CA PHE A 33 -1.56 -11.45 4.41
C PHE A 33 -0.42 -12.19 5.10
N ASP A 34 0.51 -12.71 4.30
CA ASP A 34 1.82 -13.21 4.73
C ASP A 34 2.79 -12.03 4.92
N SER A 35 4.05 -12.30 5.30
CA SER A 35 5.09 -11.29 5.48
C SER A 35 5.23 -10.38 4.24
N PRO A 36 5.23 -9.05 4.42
CA PRO A 36 5.22 -8.12 3.31
C PRO A 36 6.62 -7.91 2.73
N LEU A 37 6.67 -7.47 1.47
CA LEU A 37 7.89 -6.91 0.88
C LEU A 37 7.83 -5.39 0.97
N VAL A 38 8.94 -4.75 1.33
CA VAL A 38 9.02 -3.29 1.44
C VAL A 38 10.27 -2.82 0.72
N GLU A 39 10.10 -1.86 -0.18
CA GLU A 39 11.17 -1.29 -0.97
C GLU A 39 11.03 0.23 -1.04
N VAL A 40 12.11 0.89 -1.47
CA VAL A 40 12.15 2.34 -1.64
C VAL A 40 12.61 2.75 -3.02
N ALA A 41 12.04 3.84 -3.51
CA ALA A 41 12.47 4.51 -4.73
C ALA A 41 12.84 5.96 -4.42
N ALA A 42 13.75 6.53 -5.21
CA ALA A 42 14.02 7.96 -5.15
C ALA A 42 12.79 8.73 -5.66
N ALA A 43 12.35 9.75 -4.94
CA ALA A 43 11.25 10.63 -5.39
C ALA A 43 11.59 11.44 -6.66
N SER A 44 12.86 11.41 -7.08
CA SER A 44 13.36 11.99 -8.33
C SER A 44 13.51 10.98 -9.47
N ASP A 45 13.04 9.75 -9.29
CA ASP A 45 13.12 8.74 -10.35
C ASP A 45 12.31 9.22 -11.58
N PRO A 46 12.91 9.28 -12.78
CA PRO A 46 12.24 9.79 -13.97
C PRO A 46 11.01 8.96 -14.38
N LEU A 47 10.88 7.72 -13.91
CA LEU A 47 9.70 6.91 -14.18
C LEU A 47 8.41 7.54 -13.63
N PHE A 48 8.47 8.33 -12.56
CA PHE A 48 7.28 9.05 -12.07
C PHE A 48 6.81 10.14 -13.04
N ASP A 49 7.72 10.79 -13.76
CA ASP A 49 7.35 11.75 -14.80
C ASP A 49 6.82 11.05 -16.05
N ASP A 50 7.34 9.85 -16.36
CA ASP A 50 6.81 9.03 -17.44
C ASP A 50 5.34 8.65 -17.23
N LEU A 51 4.91 8.38 -16.00
CA LEU A 51 3.50 8.09 -15.69
C LEU A 51 2.56 9.23 -16.12
N LYS A 52 3.04 10.48 -16.18
CA LYS A 52 2.24 11.63 -16.64
C LYS A 52 1.98 11.62 -18.15
N LYS A 53 2.71 10.83 -18.93
CA LYS A 53 2.51 10.74 -20.38
C LYS A 53 1.10 10.23 -20.68
N PRO A 54 0.34 10.85 -21.61
CA PRO A 54 -1.02 10.42 -21.96
C PRO A 54 -1.14 8.95 -22.39
N SER A 55 -0.06 8.36 -22.90
CA SER A 55 0.01 6.96 -23.32
C SER A 55 0.27 5.97 -22.18
N ILE A 56 0.49 6.42 -20.94
CA ILE A 56 0.80 5.57 -19.78
C ILE A 56 -0.32 5.67 -18.73
N VAL A 57 -0.30 6.70 -17.86
CA VAL A 57 -1.43 7.01 -16.96
C VAL A 57 -2.12 8.28 -17.45
N GLY A 58 -1.36 9.36 -17.57
CA GLY A 58 -1.81 10.63 -18.12
C GLY A 58 -1.54 11.82 -17.21
N PRO A 59 -1.86 13.04 -17.68
CA PRO A 59 -1.41 14.29 -17.06
C PRO A 59 -2.01 14.55 -15.67
N ASP A 60 -3.09 13.85 -15.32
CA ASP A 60 -3.70 13.94 -14.00
C ASP A 60 -2.88 13.20 -12.92
N HIS A 61 -1.86 12.40 -13.29
CA HIS A 61 -0.94 11.75 -12.34
C HIS A 61 -0.09 12.77 -11.58
N LEU A 62 -0.01 12.60 -10.26
CA LEU A 62 0.84 13.40 -9.40
C LEU A 62 2.11 12.62 -9.04
N SER A 63 3.26 13.23 -9.32
CA SER A 63 4.58 12.75 -8.92
C SER A 63 4.75 12.81 -7.40
N PRO A 64 5.73 12.10 -6.82
CA PRO A 64 6.00 12.13 -5.39
C PRO A 64 6.21 13.54 -4.82
N ARG A 65 6.83 14.44 -5.60
CA ARG A 65 7.09 15.83 -5.19
C ARG A 65 5.85 16.73 -5.26
N GLU A 66 4.84 16.36 -6.04
CA GLU A 66 3.53 17.03 -6.05
C GLU A 66 2.65 16.54 -4.90
N TRP A 67 2.79 15.27 -4.50
CA TRP A 67 2.17 14.78 -3.27
C TRP A 67 2.76 15.43 -2.03
N LEU A 68 4.09 15.49 -1.93
CA LEU A 68 4.79 16.09 -0.81
C LEU A 68 5.95 16.96 -1.30
N SER A 69 5.84 18.28 -1.11
CA SER A 69 6.91 19.20 -1.45
C SER A 69 8.20 18.81 -0.72
N GLY A 70 9.30 18.70 -1.46
CA GLY A 70 10.58 18.28 -0.92
C GLY A 70 10.76 16.76 -0.73
N ALA A 71 9.79 15.93 -1.16
CA ALA A 71 9.90 14.47 -1.10
C ALA A 71 11.23 13.97 -1.67
N LYS A 72 11.84 13.03 -0.93
CA LYS A 72 13.11 12.38 -1.28
C LYS A 72 12.96 10.89 -1.58
N THR A 73 12.01 10.24 -0.92
CA THR A 73 11.83 8.79 -0.97
C THR A 73 10.35 8.46 -1.13
N VAL A 74 10.07 7.45 -1.94
CA VAL A 74 8.78 6.75 -1.97
C VAL A 74 8.99 5.40 -1.30
N ILE A 75 8.16 5.07 -0.31
CA ILE A 75 8.11 3.73 0.28
C ILE A 75 6.98 2.99 -0.42
N SER A 76 7.28 1.82 -0.97
CA SER A 76 6.31 0.92 -1.58
C SER A 76 6.33 -0.42 -0.86
N TYR A 77 5.17 -1.02 -0.64
CA TYR A 77 5.08 -2.33 -0.02
C TYR A 77 4.08 -3.23 -0.75
N PHE A 78 4.34 -4.53 -0.69
CA PHE A 78 3.48 -5.56 -1.24
C PHE A 78 2.94 -6.43 -0.11
N LEU A 79 1.61 -6.65 -0.11
CA LEU A 79 0.90 -7.48 0.85
C LEU A 79 0.49 -8.81 0.18
N PRO A 80 1.31 -9.87 0.28
CA PRO A 80 1.00 -11.16 -0.33
C PRO A 80 -0.16 -11.84 0.40
N PHE A 81 -1.20 -12.23 -0.32
CA PHE A 81 -2.24 -13.09 0.25
C PHE A 81 -1.69 -14.43 0.73
N THR A 82 -2.16 -14.87 1.89
CA THR A 82 -1.77 -16.17 2.46
C THR A 82 -2.08 -17.32 1.52
N SER A 83 -1.37 -18.44 1.71
CA SER A 83 -1.62 -19.65 0.91
C SER A 83 -3.08 -20.13 0.98
N ARG A 84 -3.78 -19.89 2.10
CA ARG A 84 -5.20 -20.23 2.26
C ARG A 84 -6.09 -19.41 1.33
N VAL A 85 -5.95 -18.08 1.35
CA VAL A 85 -6.69 -17.18 0.45
C VAL A 85 -6.41 -17.53 -1.02
N ARG A 86 -5.12 -17.68 -1.37
CA ARG A 86 -4.72 -18.01 -2.75
C ARG A 86 -5.25 -19.36 -3.22
N LYS A 87 -5.21 -20.40 -2.38
CA LYS A 87 -5.70 -21.74 -2.75
C LYS A 87 -7.22 -21.75 -2.94
N ALA A 88 -7.96 -21.10 -2.04
CA ALA A 88 -9.41 -21.01 -2.14
C ALA A 88 -9.84 -20.33 -3.46
N ASN A 89 -9.17 -19.26 -3.86
CA ASN A 89 -9.51 -18.50 -5.06
C ASN A 89 -8.89 -19.01 -6.38
N ARG A 90 -8.29 -20.22 -6.40
CA ARG A 90 -7.74 -20.82 -7.63
C ARG A 90 -8.79 -21.49 -8.50
N ILE A 91 -9.98 -21.75 -7.95
CA ILE A 91 -11.06 -22.42 -8.67
C ILE A 91 -11.75 -21.45 -9.64
N SER A 92 -12.27 -21.99 -10.73
CA SER A 92 -13.08 -21.22 -11.68
C SER A 92 -14.48 -20.96 -11.13
N GLY A 93 -15.08 -19.83 -11.48
CA GLY A 93 -16.43 -19.45 -11.08
C GLY A 93 -16.44 -18.18 -10.24
N LEU A 94 -17.30 -18.14 -9.23
CA LEU A 94 -17.39 -17.00 -8.31
C LEU A 94 -16.13 -16.89 -7.45
N PRO A 95 -15.70 -15.67 -7.07
CA PRO A 95 -14.60 -15.48 -6.14
C PRO A 95 -14.84 -16.21 -4.82
N ALA A 96 -13.78 -16.80 -4.27
CA ALA A 96 -13.84 -17.45 -2.97
C ALA A 96 -14.13 -16.44 -1.86
N ILE A 97 -14.82 -16.88 -0.81
CA ILE A 97 -15.16 -16.01 0.32
C ILE A 97 -13.90 -15.44 0.98
N GLU A 98 -12.83 -16.22 1.11
CA GLU A 98 -11.53 -15.75 1.60
C GLU A 98 -10.97 -14.57 0.79
N TRP A 99 -11.18 -14.60 -0.54
CA TRP A 99 -10.74 -13.52 -1.42
C TRP A 99 -11.63 -12.29 -1.29
N LEU A 100 -12.95 -12.47 -1.10
CA LEU A 100 -13.85 -11.35 -0.82
C LEU A 100 -13.43 -10.61 0.44
N TYR A 101 -13.06 -11.35 1.49
CA TYR A 101 -12.51 -10.75 2.70
C TYR A 101 -11.16 -10.05 2.43
N GLY A 102 -10.27 -10.71 1.71
CA GLY A 102 -9.01 -10.10 1.27
C GLY A 102 -9.20 -8.82 0.44
N ARG A 103 -10.34 -8.67 -0.25
CA ARG A 103 -10.65 -7.51 -1.08
C ARG A 103 -11.20 -6.32 -0.29
N ILE A 104 -12.02 -6.56 0.74
CA ILE A 104 -12.72 -5.52 1.51
C ILE A 104 -11.95 -5.21 2.79
N GLU A 105 -11.76 -6.19 3.66
CA GLU A 105 -11.01 -6.11 4.91
C GLU A 105 -9.53 -5.92 4.63
N GLY A 106 -9.00 -6.55 3.57
CA GLY A 106 -7.62 -6.30 3.16
C GLY A 106 -7.34 -4.87 2.71
N GLU A 107 -8.34 -4.17 2.14
CA GLU A 107 -8.21 -2.73 1.84
C GLU A 107 -8.26 -1.88 3.12
N GLN A 108 -9.07 -2.26 4.12
CA GLN A 108 -9.09 -1.61 5.43
C GLN A 108 -7.73 -1.77 6.13
N PHE A 109 -7.16 -2.98 6.11
CA PHE A 109 -5.82 -3.25 6.59
C PHE A 109 -4.78 -2.38 5.86
N ASN A 110 -4.82 -2.32 4.53
CA ASN A 110 -3.88 -1.52 3.72
C ASN A 110 -3.90 -0.04 4.12
N ARG A 111 -5.08 0.56 4.26
CA ARG A 111 -5.23 1.96 4.73
C ARG A 111 -4.72 2.17 6.15
N SER A 112 -4.97 1.20 7.02
CA SER A 112 -4.50 1.26 8.40
C SER A 112 -2.97 1.20 8.47
N LEU A 113 -2.33 0.33 7.67
CA LEU A 113 -0.87 0.23 7.57
C LEU A 113 -0.25 1.50 6.97
N SER A 114 -0.82 2.07 5.91
CA SER A 114 -0.30 3.31 5.33
C SER A 114 -0.41 4.49 6.29
N GLY A 115 -1.52 4.59 7.04
CA GLY A 115 -1.68 5.56 8.12
C GLY A 115 -0.65 5.39 9.23
N TYR A 116 -0.48 4.15 9.72
CA TYR A 116 0.52 3.82 10.75
C TYR A 116 1.95 4.21 10.31
N LEU A 117 2.32 3.92 9.06
CA LEU A 117 3.61 4.32 8.51
C LEU A 117 3.80 5.83 8.46
N VAL A 118 2.77 6.58 8.06
CA VAL A 118 2.79 8.04 8.03
C VAL A 118 3.01 8.61 9.43
N ASP A 119 2.30 8.10 10.42
CA ASP A 119 2.40 8.55 11.81
C ASP A 119 3.78 8.21 12.40
N TYR A 120 4.25 6.98 12.20
CA TYR A 120 5.60 6.57 12.61
C TYR A 120 6.70 7.48 12.04
N LEU A 121 6.62 7.83 10.76
CA LEU A 121 7.58 8.74 10.12
C LEU A 121 7.53 10.14 10.72
N ARG A 122 6.33 10.66 10.98
CA ARG A 122 6.13 11.98 11.58
C ARG A 122 6.65 12.05 13.01
N ASP A 123 6.40 11.02 13.81
CA ASP A 123 6.90 10.90 15.18
C ASP A 123 8.44 10.84 15.23
N ASN A 124 9.07 10.39 14.14
CA ASN A 124 10.53 10.39 13.96
C ASN A 124 11.08 11.68 13.30
N GLY A 125 10.25 12.73 13.15
CA GLY A 125 10.67 14.05 12.66
C GLY A 125 10.69 14.21 11.14
N TYR A 126 10.08 13.28 10.39
CA TYR A 126 9.96 13.37 8.93
C TYR A 126 8.60 13.92 8.49
N GLN A 127 8.54 14.44 7.26
CA GLN A 127 7.26 14.68 6.60
C GLN A 127 6.86 13.44 5.79
N ALA A 128 5.60 13.04 5.90
CA ALA A 128 5.07 11.88 5.20
C ALA A 128 3.60 12.11 4.80
N VAL A 129 3.19 11.48 3.69
CA VAL A 129 1.82 11.43 3.18
C VAL A 129 1.56 10.05 2.58
N ALA A 130 0.35 9.54 2.78
CA ALA A 130 -0.18 8.42 2.02
C ALA A 130 -1.13 8.99 0.95
N PRO A 131 -0.78 8.95 -0.34
CA PRO A 131 -1.56 9.63 -1.37
C PRO A 131 -3.04 9.26 -1.40
N SER A 132 -3.42 7.99 -1.21
CA SER A 132 -4.84 7.56 -1.20
C SER A 132 -5.70 8.16 -0.08
N SER A 133 -5.07 8.65 0.99
CA SER A 133 -5.75 9.27 2.12
C SER A 133 -5.75 10.81 2.03
N ASP A 134 -5.09 11.37 1.02
CA ASP A 134 -5.04 12.81 0.78
C ASP A 134 -6.30 13.28 0.02
N PRO A 135 -6.92 14.42 0.38
CA PRO A 135 -8.09 14.95 -0.32
C PRO A 135 -7.89 15.21 -1.82
N ARG A 136 -6.62 15.34 -2.28
CA ARG A 136 -6.28 15.50 -3.70
C ARG A 136 -6.31 14.18 -4.48
N PHE A 137 -6.42 13.03 -3.80
CA PHE A 137 -6.59 11.75 -4.46
C PHE A 137 -7.85 11.72 -5.32
N ALA A 138 -7.69 11.28 -6.56
CA ALA A 138 -8.78 11.25 -7.51
C ALA A 138 -8.65 10.06 -8.45
N VAL A 139 -9.81 9.52 -8.83
CA VAL A 139 -9.95 8.55 -9.90
C VAL A 139 -10.86 9.15 -10.97
N LYS A 140 -10.33 9.31 -12.18
CA LYS A 140 -11.04 9.86 -13.33
C LYS A 140 -10.90 8.90 -14.50
N ASP A 141 -12.01 8.57 -15.15
CA ASP A 141 -12.04 7.62 -16.27
C ASP A 141 -11.32 6.29 -15.95
N ARG A 142 -11.53 5.77 -14.72
CA ARG A 142 -10.89 4.56 -14.18
C ARG A 142 -9.36 4.64 -14.04
N ARG A 143 -8.78 5.85 -14.09
CA ARG A 143 -7.36 6.11 -13.86
C ARG A 143 -7.20 6.92 -12.58
N SER A 144 -6.39 6.43 -11.67
CA SER A 144 -6.06 7.13 -10.43
C SER A 144 -4.84 8.03 -10.63
N ASN A 145 -4.80 9.16 -9.92
CA ASN A 145 -3.64 10.05 -9.94
C ASN A 145 -2.46 9.55 -9.08
N TRP A 146 -2.68 8.48 -8.32
CA TRP A 146 -1.65 7.66 -7.68
C TRP A 146 -2.14 6.22 -7.63
N SER A 147 -1.25 5.23 -7.73
CA SER A 147 -1.67 3.83 -7.67
C SER A 147 -1.17 3.14 -6.42
N GLU A 148 -2.08 2.40 -5.79
CA GLU A 148 -1.82 1.45 -4.70
C GLU A 148 -2.18 0.01 -5.11
N ARG A 149 -2.53 -0.18 -6.39
CA ARG A 149 -3.02 -1.46 -6.91
C ARG A 149 -2.33 -1.74 -8.24
N HIS A 150 -1.31 -2.59 -8.21
CA HIS A 150 -0.63 -3.17 -9.36
C HIS A 150 -0.28 -4.63 -9.08
#